data_AF-A0A528LLG5-F1
#
_entry.id   AF-A0A528LLG5-F1
#
_cell.length_a   1.000
_cell.length_b   1.000
_cell.length_c   1.000
_cell.angle_alpha   90.00
_cell.angle_beta   90.00
_cell.angle_gamma   90.00
#
_symmetry.space_group_name_H-M   'P 1'
#
loop_
_entity.id
_entity.type
_entity.pdbx_description
1 polymer ?
#
loop_
_entity_poly.entity_id
_entity_poly.type
_entity_poly.pdbx_seq_one_letter_code
_entity_poly.pdbx_strand_id
1 'polypeptide(L)' 'MPTSFKTGDVVRLRSGGPEMTISDGAASGTYLCHWFNREGDVWTPQHAGFKPDQLVVVDNQR' A
#
# COMPACT_ATOMS: atom_id res chain seq x y z
N MET A 1 -17.82 -7.68 4.20
CA MET A 1 -16.75 -7.74 5.22
C MET A 1 -15.71 -6.70 4.83
N PRO A 2 -15.26 -5.80 5.72
CA PRO A 2 -14.11 -4.95 5.38
C PRO A 2 -12.91 -5.87 5.22
N THR A 3 -12.34 -5.90 4.02
CA THR A 3 -11.14 -6.68 3.74
C THR A 3 -10.00 -6.09 4.58
N SER A 4 -9.58 -6.76 5.63
CA SER A 4 -8.40 -6.34 6.39
C SER A 4 -7.16 -6.72 5.58
N PHE A 5 -6.30 -5.75 5.30
CA PHE A 5 -5.00 -5.97 4.70
C PHE A 5 -4.03 -6.55 5.74
N LYS A 6 -3.06 -7.34 5.27
CA LYS A 6 -1.95 -7.87 6.08
C LYS A 6 -0.62 -7.32 5.59
N THR A 7 0.39 -7.35 6.45
CA THR A 7 1.77 -7.03 6.08
C THR A 7 2.21 -7.91 4.90
N GLY A 8 2.81 -7.28 3.89
CA GLY A 8 3.22 -7.91 2.64
C GLY A 8 2.18 -7.85 1.52
N ASP A 9 0.93 -7.46 1.79
CA ASP A 9 -0.04 -7.24 0.71
C ASP A 9 0.43 -6.09 -0.20
N VAL A 10 0.30 -6.31 -1.51
CA VAL A 10 0.46 -5.25 -2.52
C VAL A 10 -0.88 -4.58 -2.74
N VAL A 11 -0.91 -3.29 -2.47
CA VAL A 11 -2.09 -2.44 -2.54
C VAL A 11 -1.83 -1.22 -3.41
N ARG A 12 -2.90 -0.53 -3.81
CA ARG A 12 -2.84 0.83 -4.37
C ARG A 12 -3.98 1.67 -3.84
N LEU A 13 -3.87 2.98 -4.01
CA LEU A 13 -5.00 3.86 -3.76
C LEU A 13 -6.15 3.57 -4.74
N ARG A 14 -7.39 3.65 -4.24
CA ARG A 14 -8.61 3.51 -5.04
C ARG A 14 -8.69 4.52 -6.18
N SER A 15 -8.10 5.70 -6.01
CA SER A 15 -7.97 6.74 -7.04
C SER A 15 -6.94 6.40 -8.13
N GLY A 16 -6.20 5.30 -8.00
CA GLY A 16 -4.99 5.02 -8.77
C GLY A 16 -3.74 5.55 -8.07
N GLY A 17 -2.56 5.18 -8.59
CA GLY A 17 -1.28 5.49 -7.97
C GLY A 17 -0.28 4.33 -8.11
N PRO A 18 0.90 4.44 -7.50
CA PRO A 18 1.87 3.36 -7.49
C PRO A 18 1.34 2.16 -6.71
N GLU A 19 1.90 0.99 -7.02
CA GLU A 19 1.79 -0.17 -6.15
C GLU A 19 2.61 0.05 -4.88
N MET A 20 2.02 -0.30 -3.75
CA MET A 20 2.58 -0.10 -2.42
C MET A 20 2.48 -1.40 -1.63
N THR A 21 3.39 -1.61 -0.69
CA THR A 21 3.37 -2.77 0.20
C THR A 21 2.97 -2.34 1.61
N ILE A 22 2.06 -3.09 2.23
CA ILE A 22 1.71 -2.90 3.65
C ILE A 22 2.91 -3.35 4.51
N SER A 23 3.46 -2.47 5.35
CA SER A 23 4.53 -2.82 6.29
C SER A 23 4.00 -3.05 7.71
N ASP A 24 3.00 -2.28 8.11
CA ASP A 24 2.40 -2.37 9.45
C ASP A 24 0.87 -2.32 9.38
N GLY A 25 0.24 -3.08 10.27
CA GLY A 25 -1.21 -3.19 10.38
C GLY A 25 -1.85 -1.93 10.95
N ALA A 26 -3.16 -1.80 10.76
CA ALA A 26 -3.91 -0.60 11.15
C ALA A 26 -4.20 -0.48 12.66
N ALA A 27 -3.19 -0.69 13.53
CA ALA A 27 -3.34 -0.51 14.98
C ALA A 27 -3.78 0.91 15.36
N SER A 28 -3.41 1.91 14.56
CA SER A 28 -3.80 3.32 14.69
C SER A 28 -4.96 3.75 13.77
N GLY A 29 -5.60 2.79 13.08
CA GLY A 29 -6.67 3.06 12.10
C GLY A 29 -6.19 3.39 10.68
N THR A 30 -4.87 3.39 10.44
CA THR A 30 -4.27 3.51 9.09
C THR A 30 -3.22 2.43 8.86
N TYR A 31 -3.14 1.94 7.63
CA TYR A 31 -2.08 1.03 7.19
C TYR A 31 -0.88 1.82 6.70
N LEU A 32 0.30 1.51 7.23
CA LEU A 32 1.55 2.07 6.72
C LEU A 32 1.91 1.34 5.43
N CYS A 33 2.01 2.10 4.34
CA CYS A 33 2.33 1.61 3.01
C CYS A 33 3.69 2.16 2.58
N HIS A 34 4.49 1.34 1.91
CA HIS A 34 5.77 1.72 1.32
C HIS A 34 5.77 1.47 -0.18
N TRP A 35 6.41 2.34 -0.94
CA TRP A 35 6.61 2.17 -2.37
C TRP A 35 7.90 2.86 -2.81
N PHE A 36 8.24 2.72 -4.08
CA PHE A 36 9.38 3.41 -4.65
C PHE A 36 8.92 4.26 -5.83
N ASN A 37 9.26 5.53 -5.81
CA ASN A 37 9.13 6.39 -6.99
C ASN A 37 10.32 6.12 -7.91
N ARG A 38 10.05 5.99 -9.21
CA ARG A 38 11.09 5.83 -10.23
C ARG A 38 11.27 7.11 -11.01
N GLU A 39 12.48 7.66 -10.98
CA GLU A 39 12.90 8.78 -11.82
C GLU A 39 14.16 8.35 -12.59
N GLY A 40 13.99 8.00 -13.87
CA GLY A 40 15.05 7.36 -14.66
C GLY A 40 15.44 6.00 -14.08
N ASP A 41 16.68 5.87 -13.64
CA ASP A 41 17.24 4.67 -12.99
C ASP A 41 17.34 4.79 -11.46
N VAL A 42 16.87 5.90 -10.90
CA VAL A 42 16.85 6.12 -9.44
C VAL A 42 15.51 5.67 -8.87
N TRP A 43 15.59 4.87 -7.81
CA TRP A 43 14.44 4.43 -7.01
C TRP A 43 14.49 5.08 -5.64
N THR A 44 13.53 5.95 -5.36
CA THR A 44 13.45 6.67 -4.08
C THR A 44 12.38 6.03 -3.20
N PRO A 45 12.74 5.52 -2.00
CA PRO A 45 11.77 4.94 -1.09
C PRO A 45 10.83 6.01 -0.54
N GLN A 46 9.53 5.68 -0.49
CA GLN A 46 8.47 6.54 0.04
C GLN A 46 7.58 5.73 0.98
N HIS A 47 6.90 6.43 1.90
CA HIS A 47 5.91 5.81 2.78
C HIS A 47 4.81 6.79 3.18
N ALA A 48 3.62 6.26 3.46
CA ALA A 48 2.49 7.02 3.98
C ALA A 48 1.46 6.10 4.64
N GLY A 49 0.70 6.64 5.60
CA GLY A 49 -0.42 5.96 6.24
C GLY A 49 -1.73 6.22 5.49
N PHE A 50 -2.49 5.17 5.18
CA PHE A 50 -3.79 5.28 4.50
C PHE A 50 -4.89 4.55 5.27
N LYS A 51 -6.11 5.08 5.21
CA LYS A 51 -7.27 4.40 5.74
C LYS A 51 -7.63 3.19 4.87
N PRO A 52 -8.27 2.14 5.44
CA PRO A 52 -8.59 0.92 4.69
C PRO A 52 -9.48 1.16 3.46
N ASP A 53 -10.42 2.10 3.54
CA ASP A 53 -11.35 2.44 2.46
C ASP A 53 -10.68 3.10 1.25
N GLN A 54 -9.50 3.69 1.45
CA GLN A 54 -8.69 4.31 0.41
C GLN A 54 -7.88 3.30 -0.40
N LEU A 55 -7.75 2.05 0.06
CA LEU A 55 -6.87 1.04 -0.54
C LEU A 55 -7.65 -0.06 -1.27
N VAL A 56 -7.01 -0.64 -2.28
CA VAL A 56 -7.44 -1.87 -2.98
C VAL A 56 -6.24 -2.78 -3.20
N VAL A 57 -6.43 -4.10 -3.12
CA VAL A 57 -5.38 -5.10 -3.43
C VAL A 57 -5.10 -5.09 -4.93
N VAL A 58 -3.82 -5.16 -5.33
CA VAL A 58 -3.39 -5.18 -6.75
C VAL A 58 -3.10 -6.61 -7.21
N ASP A 59 -4.02 -7.51 -6.90
CA ASP A 59 -3.96 -8.94 -7.22
C ASP A 59 -3.09 -9.78 -6.28
N ASN A 60 -3.71 -10.85 -5.78
CA ASN A 60 -3.18 -11.79 -4.82
C ASN A 60 -3.09 -13.15 -5.52
N GLN A 61 -2.27 -13.23 -6.58
CA GLN A 61 -2.03 -14.49 -7.29
C GLN A 61 -0.83 -15.22 -6.68
N ARG A 62 -1.12 -16.14 -5.78
CA ARG A 62 -0.35 -17.37 -5.59
C ARG A 62 -1.32 -18.54 -5.39
#